data_AF-A0A3C0A109-F1
#
_entry.id   AF-A0A3C0A109-F1
#
_cell.length_a   1.000
_cell.length_b   1.000
_cell.length_c   1.000
_cell.angle_alpha   90.00
_cell.angle_beta   90.00
_cell.angle_gamma   90.00
#
_symmetry.space_group_name_H-M   'P 1'
#
loop_
_entity.id
_entity.type
_entity.pdbx_description
1 polymer ?
#
loop_
_entity_poly.entity_id
_entity_poly.type
_entity_poly.pdbx_seq_one_letter_code
_entity_poly.pdbx_strand_id
1 'polypeptide(L)'
;MRIALRTVHLLSFSVLFGGHWFGLPRAELMPWLNWAVFSGVGLIALELWGSFDWAFQLAGSFVLAKLVLLALVPAFWDRRVTLLVAVMIIGSVGSHMPGSLRHFYLFPAFKSK
;
A
#
# COMPACT_ATOMS: atom_id res chain seq x y z
N MET A 1 -13.25 -9.17 8.57
CA MET A 1 -11.83 -9.43 8.20
C MET A 1 -11.12 -8.21 7.60
N ARG A 2 -11.67 -7.58 6.53
CA ARG A 2 -11.01 -6.46 5.82
C ARG A 2 -10.66 -5.26 6.70
N ILE A 3 -11.54 -4.87 7.63
CA ILE A 3 -11.31 -3.73 8.54
C ILE A 3 -10.14 -4.03 9.50
N ALA A 4 -10.13 -5.21 10.13
CA ALA A 4 -9.05 -5.61 11.06
C ALA A 4 -7.67 -5.60 10.38
N LEU A 5 -7.56 -6.18 9.18
CA LEU A 5 -6.31 -6.14 8.41
C LEU A 5 -5.89 -4.72 8.06
N ARG A 6 -6.83 -3.85 7.69
CA ARG A 6 -6.55 -2.43 7.43
C ARG A 6 -6.07 -1.71 8.68
N THR A 7 -6.68 -1.96 9.83
CA THR A 7 -6.26 -1.38 11.11
C THR A 7 -4.84 -1.81 11.47
N VAL A 8 -4.53 -3.10 11.38
CA VAL A 8 -3.17 -3.61 11.61
C VAL A 8 -2.19 -2.98 10.63
N HIS A 9 -2.54 -2.93 9.33
CA HIS A 9 -1.69 -2.34 8.31
C HIS A 9 -1.38 -0.87 8.57
N LEU A 10 -2.40 -0.07 8.90
CA LEU A 10 -2.23 1.34 9.20
C LEU A 10 -1.39 1.56 10.46
N LEU A 11 -1.65 0.81 11.52
CA LEU A 11 -0.86 0.87 12.75
C LEU A 11 0.61 0.57 12.48
N SER A 12 0.89 -0.58 11.86
CA SER A 12 2.26 -1.02 11.58
C SER A 12 2.99 -0.07 10.63
N PHE A 13 2.31 0.41 9.59
CA PHE A 13 2.90 1.37 8.65
C PHE A 13 3.17 2.73 9.31
N SER A 14 2.30 3.19 10.22
CA SER A 14 2.48 4.45 10.94
C SER A 14 3.70 4.40 11.87
N VAL A 15 3.87 3.28 12.60
CA VAL A 15 5.06 3.07 13.45
C VAL A 15 6.32 2.97 12.61
N LEU A 16 6.29 2.24 11.49
CA LEU A 16 7.44 2.10 10.60
C LEU A 16 7.83 3.44 9.94
N PHE A 17 6.83 4.22 9.51
CA PHE A 17 7.03 5.57 8.98
C PHE A 17 7.68 6.49 10.01
N GLY A 18 7.10 6.58 11.21
CA GLY A 18 7.64 7.40 12.30
C GLY A 18 9.04 6.93 12.71
N GLY A 19 9.25 5.62 12.77
CA GLY A 19 10.55 5.01 13.06
C GLY A 19 11.64 5.44 12.08
N HIS A 20 11.36 5.44 10.77
CA HIS A 20 12.30 5.94 9.78
C HIS A 20 12.50 7.46 9.84
N TRP A 21 11.47 8.22 10.23
CA TRP A 21 11.53 9.66 10.42
C TRP A 21 12.44 10.06 11.58
N PHE A 22 12.34 9.36 12.71
CA PHE A 22 13.11 9.63 13.92
C PHE A 22 14.43 8.84 14.00
N GLY A 23 14.74 8.02 13.00
CA GLY A 23 16.00 7.29 12.93
C GLY A 23 16.11 6.12 13.92
N LEU A 24 15.00 5.44 14.22
CA LEU A 24 14.99 4.28 15.10
C LEU A 24 15.86 3.13 14.56
N PRO A 25 16.45 2.32 15.45
CA PRO A 25 17.24 1.16 15.06
C PRO A 25 16.44 0.14 14.25
N ARG A 26 17.10 -0.54 13.31
CA ARG A 26 16.49 -1.59 12.48
C ARG A 26 15.78 -2.67 13.30
N ALA A 27 16.36 -3.07 14.43
CA ALA A 27 15.83 -4.13 15.29
C ALA A 27 14.40 -3.82 15.77
N GLU A 28 14.11 -2.55 16.08
CA GLU A 28 12.79 -2.10 16.51
C GLU A 28 11.80 -2.04 15.35
N LEU A 29 12.27 -1.80 14.12
CA LEU A 29 11.42 -1.67 12.93
C LEU A 29 11.05 -3.00 12.27
N MET A 30 11.86 -4.05 12.44
CA MET A 30 11.62 -5.35 11.78
C MET A 30 10.26 -5.98 12.12
N PRO A 31 9.79 -6.01 13.39
CA PRO A 31 8.47 -6.55 13.69
C PRO A 31 7.35 -5.78 12.99
N TRP A 32 7.44 -4.45 12.95
CA TRP A 32 6.46 -3.59 12.29
C TRP A 32 6.49 -3.73 10.77
N LEU A 33 7.66 -3.93 10.18
CA LEU A 33 7.79 -4.26 8.76
C LEU A 33 7.06 -5.56 8.44
N ASN A 34 7.30 -6.62 9.22
CA ASN A 34 6.64 -7.90 9.01
C ASN A 34 5.12 -7.75 9.10
N TRP A 35 4.60 -7.08 10.13
CA TRP A 35 3.17 -6.84 10.27
C TRP A 35 2.59 -6.00 9.13
N ALA A 36 3.29 -4.95 8.68
CA ALA A 36 2.87 -4.13 7.54
C ALA A 36 2.82 -4.95 6.25
N VAL A 37 3.81 -5.81 6.02
CA VAL A 37 3.87 -6.69 4.83
C VAL A 37 2.76 -7.74 4.88
N PHE A 38 2.62 -8.50 5.97
CA PHE A 38 1.61 -9.56 6.07
C PHE A 38 0.18 -9.02 5.97
N SER A 39 -0.11 -7.91 6.66
CA SER A 39 -1.42 -7.26 6.57
C SER A 39 -1.67 -6.67 5.17
N GLY A 40 -0.65 -6.11 4.52
CA GLY A 40 -0.74 -5.56 3.16
C GLY A 40 -0.99 -6.65 2.11
N VAL A 41 -0.26 -7.77 2.19
CA VAL A 41 -0.46 -8.95 1.34
C VAL A 41 -1.86 -9.52 1.56
N GLY A 42 -2.30 -9.65 2.81
CA GLY A 42 -3.65 -10.10 3.14
C GLY A 42 -4.74 -9.21 2.53
N LEU A 43 -4.57 -7.88 2.56
CA LEU A 43 -5.48 -6.95 1.91
C LEU A 43 -5.54 -7.14 0.40
N ILE A 44 -4.38 -7.29 -0.27
CA ILE A 44 -4.30 -7.53 -1.72
C ILE A 44 -4.97 -8.87 -2.07
N ALA A 45 -4.70 -9.93 -1.33
CA ALA A 45 -5.31 -11.24 -1.54
C ALA A 45 -6.84 -11.17 -1.43
N LEU A 46 -7.37 -10.42 -0.45
CA LEU A 46 -8.82 -10.22 -0.30
C LEU A 46 -9.45 -9.37 -1.42
N GLU A 47 -8.70 -8.51 -2.10
CA GLU A 47 -9.21 -7.79 -3.28
C GLU A 47 -9.18 -8.71 -4.51
N LEU A 48 -8.07 -9.42 -4.73
CA LEU A 48 -7.91 -10.35 -5.87
C LEU A 48 -8.87 -11.54 -5.81
N TRP A 49 -9.18 -12.07 -4.62
CA TRP A 49 -10.18 -13.14 -4.47
C TRP A 49 -11.57 -12.68 -4.92
N GLY A 50 -11.93 -11.41 -4.65
CA GLY A 50 -13.23 -10.88 -5.02
C GLY A 50 -13.36 -10.60 -6.52
N SER A 51 -12.31 -10.05 -7.13
CA SER A 51 -12.26 -9.78 -8.56
C SER A 51 -10.81 -9.60 -9.01
N PHE A 52 -10.36 -10.42 -9.96
CA PHE A 52 -9.02 -10.26 -10.55
C PHE A 52 -8.88 -8.94 -11.32
N ASP A 53 -10.00 -8.43 -11.85
CA ASP A 53 -10.07 -7.15 -12.56
C ASP A 53 -9.67 -5.97 -11.69
N TRP A 54 -9.72 -6.10 -10.35
CA TRP A 54 -9.27 -5.08 -9.41
C TRP A 54 -7.85 -4.59 -9.70
N ALA A 55 -6.96 -5.47 -10.18
CA ALA A 55 -5.59 -5.10 -10.53
C ALA A 55 -5.52 -4.07 -11.69
N PHE A 56 -6.50 -4.09 -12.60
CA PHE A 56 -6.59 -3.19 -13.74
C PHE A 56 -7.46 -1.95 -13.48
N GLN A 57 -8.19 -1.94 -12.36
CA GLN A 57 -8.90 -0.76 -11.90
C GLN A 57 -7.91 0.26 -11.33
N LEU A 58 -8.32 1.53 -11.32
CA LEU A 58 -7.53 2.63 -10.77
C LEU A 58 -7.11 2.34 -9.31
N ALA A 59 -7.99 1.71 -8.52
CA ALA A 59 -7.69 1.29 -7.15
C ALA A 59 -6.48 0.35 -7.06
N GLY A 60 -6.45 -0.70 -7.89
CA GLY A 60 -5.34 -1.65 -7.95
C GLY A 60 -4.07 -0.97 -8.42
N SER A 61 -4.19 -0.08 -9.41
CA SER A 61 -3.04 0.68 -9.94
C SER A 61 -2.39 1.59 -8.90
N PHE A 62 -3.17 2.24 -8.03
CA PHE A 62 -2.63 3.00 -6.89
C PHE A 62 -1.89 2.09 -5.90
N VAL A 63 -2.40 0.88 -5.65
CA VAL A 63 -1.71 -0.10 -4.81
C VAL A 63 -0.41 -0.59 -5.45
N LEU A 64 -0.41 -0.86 -6.74
CA LEU A 64 0.79 -1.27 -7.47
C LEU A 64 1.84 -0.14 -7.50
N ALA A 65 1.42 1.10 -7.74
CA ALA A 65 2.30 2.27 -7.74
C ALA A 65 3.00 2.45 -6.39
N LYS A 66 2.27 2.34 -5.27
CA LYS A 66 2.90 2.43 -3.94
C LYS A 66 3.82 1.24 -3.64
N LEU A 67 3.54 0.04 -4.17
CA LEU A 67 4.41 -1.12 -3.99
C LEU A 67 5.74 -0.95 -4.75
N VAL A 68 5.70 -0.38 -5.96
CA VAL A 68 6.90 -0.02 -6.71
C VAL A 68 7.74 0.98 -5.90
N LEU A 69 7.12 2.03 -5.36
CA LEU A 69 7.84 3.00 -4.50
C LEU A 69 8.45 2.35 -3.26
N LEU A 70 7.73 1.43 -2.60
CA LEU A 70 8.26 0.67 -1.47
C LEU A 70 9.46 -0.21 -1.87
N ALA A 71 9.41 -0.86 -3.04
CA ALA A 71 10.51 -1.66 -3.56
C ALA A 71 11.75 -0.82 -3.91
N LEU A 72 11.58 0.48 -4.17
CA LEU A 72 12.69 1.42 -4.40
C LEU A 72 13.35 1.91 -3.11
N VAL A 73 12.73 1.75 -1.94
CA VAL A 73 13.29 2.23 -0.66
C VAL A 73 14.69 1.68 -0.35
N PRO A 74 14.99 0.38 -0.53
CA PRO A 74 16.34 -0.15 -0.29
C PRO A 74 17.39 0.44 -1.24
N ALA A 75 17.02 0.74 -2.49
CA ALA A 75 17.93 1.32 -3.48
C ALA A 75 18.20 2.81 -3.22
N PHE A 76 17.22 3.53 -2.67
CA PHE A 76 17.31 4.96 -2.36
C PHE A 76 17.20 5.22 -0.85
N TRP A 77 18.01 4.53 -0.06
CA TRP A 77 17.92 4.55 1.40
C TRP A 77 18.05 5.96 2.01
N ASP A 78 18.90 6.81 1.42
CA ASP A 78 19.07 8.20 1.86
C ASP A 78 17.78 9.03 1.70
N ARG A 79 16.92 8.64 0.75
CA ARG A 79 15.62 9.26 0.47
C ARG A 79 14.44 8.42 0.95
N ARG A 80 14.67 7.42 1.80
CA ARG A 80 13.63 6.50 2.31
C ARG A 80 12.42 7.24 2.88
N VAL A 81 12.64 8.31 3.64
CA VAL A 81 11.56 9.08 4.27
C VAL A 81 10.69 9.74 3.21
N THR A 82 11.30 10.39 2.21
CA THR A 82 10.58 10.99 1.08
C THR A 82 9.76 9.97 0.31
N LEU A 83 10.32 8.78 0.07
CA LEU A 83 9.59 7.68 -0.59
C LEU A 83 8.41 7.19 0.27
N LEU A 84 8.59 7.03 1.58
CA LEU A 84 7.52 6.61 2.47
C LEU A 84 6.42 7.68 2.59
N VAL A 85 6.76 8.98 2.54
CA VAL A 85 5.78 10.07 2.45
C VAL A 85 4.95 9.93 1.17
N ALA A 86 5.60 9.72 0.01
CA ALA A 86 4.89 9.51 -1.25
C ALA A 86 3.96 8.29 -1.19
N VAL A 87 4.42 7.17 -0.62
CA VAL A 87 3.62 5.97 -0.38
C VAL A 87 2.39 6.28 0.49
N MET A 88 2.55 7.05 1.57
CA MET A 88 1.46 7.45 2.46
C MET A 88 0.44 8.32 1.72
N ILE A 89 0.88 9.29 0.94
CA ILE A 89 0.00 10.18 0.15
C ILE A 89 -0.81 9.36 -0.86
N ILE A 90 -0.15 8.51 -1.65
CA ILE A 90 -0.83 7.64 -2.63
C ILE A 90 -1.82 6.70 -1.93
N GLY A 91 -1.43 6.12 -0.80
CA GLY A 91 -2.30 5.25 0.00
C GLY A 91 -3.53 5.97 0.54
N SER A 92 -3.38 7.20 1.03
CA SER A 92 -4.47 8.03 1.54
C SER A 92 -5.43 8.44 0.42
N VAL A 93 -4.90 9.00 -0.68
CA VAL A 93 -5.70 9.41 -1.85
C VAL A 93 -6.47 8.21 -2.42
N GLY A 94 -5.80 7.07 -2.62
CA GLY A 94 -6.43 5.87 -3.13
C GLY A 94 -7.51 5.30 -2.20
N SER A 95 -7.40 5.50 -0.89
CA SER A 95 -8.37 5.01 0.10
C SER A 95 -9.63 5.88 0.22
N HIS A 96 -9.51 7.18 -0.06
CA HIS A 96 -10.62 8.15 0.00
C HIS A 96 -11.20 8.48 -1.38
N MET A 97 -10.77 7.76 -2.42
CA MET A 97 -11.25 7.95 -3.77
C MET A 97 -12.75 7.58 -3.91
N PRO A 98 -13.57 8.40 -4.60
CA PRO A 98 -14.96 8.06 -4.92
C PRO A 98 -15.08 6.71 -5.63
N GLY A 99 -16.15 5.96 -5.36
CA GLY A 99 -16.35 4.63 -5.93
C GLY A 99 -16.31 4.58 -7.47
N SER A 100 -16.79 5.65 -8.12
CA SER A 100 -16.76 5.80 -9.59
C SER A 100 -15.33 5.81 -10.16
N LEU A 101 -14.41 6.49 -9.48
CA LEU A 101 -12.99 6.52 -9.86
C LEU A 101 -12.27 5.24 -9.42
N ARG A 102 -12.64 4.69 -8.26
CA ARG A 102 -12.02 3.48 -7.73
C ARG A 102 -12.16 2.29 -8.68
N HIS A 103 -13.33 2.14 -9.29
CA HIS A 103 -13.64 1.07 -10.26
C HIS A 103 -13.42 1.49 -11.72
N PHE A 104 -12.80 2.65 -11.96
CA PHE A 104 -12.46 3.08 -13.31
C PHE A 104 -11.38 2.18 -13.91
N TYR A 105 -11.62 1.66 -15.10
CA TYR A 105 -10.66 0.85 -15.84
C TYR A 105 -9.73 1.77 -16.63
N LEU A 106 -8.43 1.73 -16.33
CA LEU A 106 -7.43 2.52 -17.03
C LEU A 106 -7.32 2.14 -18.52
N PHE A 107 -7.63 0.88 -18.83
CA PHE A 107 -7.63 0.34 -20.18
C PHE A 107 -8.98 -0.32 -20.47
N PRO A 108 -9.76 0.18 -21.44
CA PRO A 108 -11.08 -0.35 -21.77
C PRO A 108 -11.08 -1.84 -22.18
N ALA A 109 -9.93 -2.34 -22.66
CA ALA A 109 -9.75 -3.71 -23.13
C ALA A 109 -9.85 -4.78 -22.03
N PHE A 110 -9.64 -4.42 -20.75
CA PHE A 110 -9.69 -5.37 -19.62
C PHE A 110 -11.02 -5.36 -18.88
N LYS A 111 -12.05 -4.70 -19.42
CA LYS A 111 -13.39 -4.75 -18.85
C LYS A 111 -13.96 -6.15 -19.15
N SER A 112 -13.96 -7.05 -18.15
CA SER A 112 -14.71 -8.30 -18.27
C SER A 112 -16.17 -7.97 -18.58
N LYS A 113 -16.75 -8.66 -19.58
CA LYS A 113 -18.18 -8.54 -19.90
C LYS A 113 -19.04 -8.97 -18.72
#